data_AF-X0AQ43-F1
#
_entry.id   AF-X0AQ43-F1
#
_cell.length_a   1.000
_cell.length_b   1.000
_cell.length_c   1.000
_cell.angle_alpha   90.00
_cell.angle_beta   90.00
_cell.angle_gamma   90.00
#
_symmetry.space_group_name_H-M   'P 1'
#
loop_
_entity.id
_entity.type
_entity.pdbx_description
1 polymer ?
#
loop_
_entity_poly.entity_id
_entity_poly.type
_entity_poly.pdbx_seq_one_letter_code
_entity_poly.pdbx_strand_id
1 'polypeptide(L)'
;MAIYAVSARFASPDVLGGPASSKPFAQFAMNLNQGSDLTMDELKASLLLYVYEMSETVRWDTVAEIARITRMAELYYALHFDSRPGEPRKASTFDDGMSLRSQEREISSGLAAEEWNSVWWCIYSLDTSCSAVASFSNPITDNLQAKMALPATSVSEFTNPSLCDQESSEDGSQFMIPSAGAKHWETMSMIFSKASCRNRNLYFGTCSLMRAVTDLRSLMIRSGGRDIQKRLHELESDCTATSFALPPWFFNATRNFGVAETDEEHQRRLDVLLVWSGANVLLSICAAKISTQSACSELQVLWLTILSKAKETVRIIQNWKPGYFKAIDPMCSYLILLSASVLAFDGELGSTNTSTTSQSSEHLDLLQLFLNQMGINWPVACRLANTLKLLRAKLSRQKPVHEDAINYLIDLTSPLNGTLICPDKNGVDKQSPLAEEASSFLFPAFTASAAPEDLTAHSNGRSPNNVDYQLQNYQWLDEFDLARLDDVTAGMDPQICFEQF
;
A
#
# COMPACT_ATOMS: atom_id res chain seq x y z
N MET A 1 2.98 -20.90 -2.61
CA MET A 1 2.57 -20.53 -3.98
C MET A 1 2.33 -19.04 -4.14
N ALA A 2 1.52 -18.39 -3.29
CA ALA A 2 1.38 -16.93 -3.29
C ALA A 2 2.73 -16.20 -3.12
N ILE A 3 3.60 -16.69 -2.22
CA ILE A 3 4.96 -16.14 -2.05
C ILE A 3 5.76 -16.25 -3.36
N TYR A 4 5.81 -17.43 -4.00
CA TYR A 4 6.48 -17.59 -5.30
C TYR A 4 5.94 -16.65 -6.38
N ALA A 5 4.63 -16.38 -6.41
CA ALA A 5 4.04 -15.43 -7.35
C ALA A 5 4.56 -14.00 -7.15
N VAL A 6 4.61 -13.54 -5.90
CA VAL A 6 5.13 -12.21 -5.54
C VAL A 6 6.64 -12.15 -5.74
N SER A 7 7.40 -13.13 -5.26
CA SER A 7 8.85 -13.20 -5.42
C SER A 7 9.28 -13.24 -6.87
N ALA A 8 8.67 -14.09 -7.71
CA ALA A 8 8.99 -14.14 -9.14
C ALA A 8 8.64 -12.83 -9.86
N ARG A 9 7.69 -12.05 -9.32
CA ARG A 9 7.28 -10.78 -9.91
C ARG A 9 8.21 -9.62 -9.58
N PHE A 10 8.71 -9.56 -8.34
CA PHE A 10 9.59 -8.48 -7.88
C PHE A 10 11.08 -8.87 -7.91
N ALA A 11 11.41 -10.09 -8.30
CA ALA A 11 12.79 -10.51 -8.52
C ALA A 11 13.41 -9.80 -9.73
N SER A 12 14.72 -9.55 -9.66
CA SER A 12 15.45 -8.99 -10.80
C SER A 12 15.49 -10.03 -11.91
N PRO A 13 15.35 -9.64 -13.20
CA PRO A 13 15.53 -10.56 -14.34
C PRO A 13 16.86 -11.32 -14.29
N ASP A 14 17.90 -10.70 -13.72
CA ASP A 14 19.23 -11.29 -13.55
C ASP A 14 19.26 -12.46 -12.55
N VAL A 15 18.36 -12.46 -11.57
CA VAL A 15 18.29 -13.46 -10.49
C VAL A 15 17.54 -14.73 -10.94
N LEU A 16 16.59 -14.58 -11.86
CA LEU A 16 15.73 -15.67 -12.32
C LEU A 16 16.27 -16.44 -13.52
N GLY A 17 17.43 -16.04 -14.07
CA GLY A 17 18.01 -16.68 -15.27
C GLY A 17 17.15 -16.53 -16.53
N GLY A 18 16.21 -15.58 -16.55
CA GLY A 18 15.20 -15.39 -17.58
C GLY A 18 13.91 -14.81 -16.98
N PRO A 19 12.91 -14.45 -17.81
CA PRO A 19 11.61 -13.99 -17.31
C PRO A 19 10.86 -15.18 -16.71
N ALA A 20 11.02 -15.46 -15.42
CA ALA A 20 10.14 -16.40 -14.74
C ALA A 20 8.72 -15.83 -14.77
N SER A 21 7.80 -16.53 -15.42
CA SER A 21 6.41 -16.12 -15.45
C SER A 21 5.83 -16.27 -14.05
N SER A 22 5.46 -15.17 -13.41
CA SER A 22 4.83 -15.16 -12.08
C SER A 22 3.35 -15.56 -12.11
N LYS A 23 2.75 -15.56 -13.30
CA LYS A 23 1.32 -15.83 -13.54
C LYS A 23 0.87 -17.26 -13.23
N PRO A 24 1.61 -18.33 -13.58
CA PRO A 24 1.26 -19.70 -13.21
C PRO A 24 1.22 -19.91 -11.69
N PHE A 25 2.19 -19.32 -10.95
CA PHE A 25 2.20 -19.40 -9.49
C PHE A 25 0.98 -18.70 -8.87
N ALA A 26 0.59 -17.54 -9.40
CA ALA A 26 -0.60 -16.83 -8.96
C ALA A 26 -1.89 -17.63 -9.25
N GLN A 27 -2.03 -18.16 -10.47
CA GLN A 27 -3.19 -18.97 -10.86
C GLN A 27 -3.30 -20.25 -10.03
N PHE A 28 -2.18 -20.93 -9.79
CA PHE A 28 -2.17 -22.12 -8.95
C PHE A 28 -2.52 -21.79 -7.49
N ALA A 29 -2.01 -20.68 -6.95
CA ALA A 29 -2.36 -20.20 -5.62
C ALA A 29 -3.86 -19.86 -5.48
N MET A 30 -4.47 -19.28 -6.52
CA MET A 30 -5.91 -18.97 -6.55
C MET A 30 -6.78 -20.24 -6.65
N ASN A 31 -6.29 -21.28 -7.33
CA ASN A 31 -7.01 -22.53 -7.57
C ASN A 31 -6.80 -23.59 -6.49
N LEU A 32 -5.86 -23.39 -5.57
CA LEU A 32 -5.66 -24.25 -4.41
C LEU A 32 -6.94 -24.22 -3.56
N ASN A 33 -7.47 -25.40 -3.24
CA ASN A 33 -8.68 -25.52 -2.40
C ASN A 33 -8.50 -24.74 -1.10
N GLN A 34 -9.35 -23.74 -0.90
CA GLN A 34 -9.52 -23.09 0.38
C GLN A 34 -10.06 -24.15 1.35
N GLY A 35 -9.38 -24.33 2.48
CA GLY A 35 -9.82 -25.26 3.53
C GLY A 35 -11.21 -24.89 4.04
N SER A 36 -11.82 -25.77 4.84
CA SER A 36 -13.10 -25.45 5.49
C SER A 36 -12.99 -24.33 6.53
N ASP A 37 -11.78 -24.10 7.04
CA ASP A 37 -11.51 -23.25 8.20
C ASP A 37 -10.63 -22.07 7.77
N LEU A 38 -11.01 -20.86 8.16
CA LEU A 38 -10.27 -19.63 7.90
C LEU A 38 -9.00 -19.57 8.75
N THR A 39 -7.84 -19.57 8.11
CA THR A 39 -6.53 -19.55 8.79
C THR A 39 -5.76 -18.25 8.56
N MET A 40 -4.76 -17.97 9.41
CA MET A 40 -3.84 -16.85 9.22
C MET A 40 -3.12 -16.95 7.87
N ASP A 41 -2.71 -18.16 7.46
CA ASP A 41 -1.98 -18.36 6.20
C ASP A 41 -2.87 -18.11 4.98
N GLU A 42 -4.18 -18.35 5.08
CA GLU A 42 -5.14 -18.00 4.04
C GLU A 42 -5.29 -16.47 3.89
N LEU A 43 -5.32 -15.73 5.00
CA LEU A 43 -5.31 -14.26 4.99
C LEU A 43 -4.02 -13.72 4.36
N LYS A 44 -2.87 -14.23 4.79
CA LYS A 44 -1.55 -13.88 4.25
C LYS A 44 -1.45 -14.19 2.75
N ALA A 45 -1.90 -15.36 2.32
CA ALA A 45 -1.90 -15.74 0.91
C ALA A 45 -2.82 -14.83 0.08
N SER A 46 -4.02 -14.53 0.58
CA SER A 46 -4.94 -13.59 -0.08
C SER A 46 -4.33 -12.20 -0.20
N LEU A 47 -3.65 -11.71 0.85
CA LEU A 47 -2.96 -10.43 0.85
C LEU A 47 -1.83 -10.37 -0.20
N LEU A 48 -1.01 -11.42 -0.28
CA LEU A 48 0.07 -11.51 -1.26
C LEU A 48 -0.46 -11.57 -2.70
N LEU A 49 -1.52 -12.32 -2.95
CA LEU A 49 -2.15 -12.38 -4.27
C LEU A 49 -2.80 -11.04 -4.66
N TYR A 50 -3.41 -10.36 -3.69
CA TYR A 50 -3.93 -9.03 -3.88
C TYR A 50 -2.84 -8.03 -4.28
N VAL A 51 -1.69 -8.03 -3.59
CA VAL A 51 -0.53 -7.21 -3.94
C VAL A 51 -0.05 -7.51 -5.36
N TYR A 52 0.03 -8.79 -5.72
CA TYR A 52 0.39 -9.23 -7.06
C TYR A 52 -0.57 -8.65 -8.10
N GLU A 53 -1.89 -8.71 -7.90
CA GLU A 53 -2.87 -8.15 -8.84
C GLU A 53 -2.83 -6.61 -8.90
N MET A 54 -2.78 -5.95 -7.74
CA MET A 54 -2.75 -4.49 -7.64
C MET A 54 -1.54 -3.89 -8.36
N SER A 55 -0.41 -4.59 -8.35
CA SER A 55 0.80 -4.14 -9.03
C SER A 55 0.61 -4.00 -10.55
N GLU A 56 -0.29 -4.80 -11.14
CA GLU A 56 -0.74 -4.59 -12.51
C GLU A 56 -1.71 -3.40 -12.54
N THR A 57 -2.95 -3.58 -12.10
CA THR A 57 -3.98 -2.58 -12.31
C THR A 57 -4.84 -2.45 -11.07
N VAL A 58 -5.18 -1.22 -10.71
CA VAL A 58 -6.21 -0.95 -9.70
C VAL A 58 -7.55 -0.93 -10.41
N ARG A 59 -8.31 -2.02 -10.33
CA ARG A 59 -9.66 -2.16 -10.91
C ARG A 59 -10.72 -2.24 -9.82
N TRP A 60 -11.99 -2.21 -10.22
CA TRP A 60 -13.10 -2.56 -9.32
C TRP A 60 -12.93 -3.93 -8.69
N ASP A 61 -12.37 -4.89 -9.42
CA ASP A 61 -12.08 -6.23 -8.93
C ASP A 61 -11.09 -6.18 -7.75
N THR A 62 -10.04 -5.35 -7.86
CA THR A 62 -9.07 -5.08 -6.79
C THR A 62 -9.73 -4.43 -5.57
N VAL A 63 -10.62 -3.45 -5.77
CA VAL A 63 -11.36 -2.80 -4.67
C VAL A 63 -12.32 -3.79 -3.98
N ALA A 64 -12.97 -4.66 -4.73
CA ALA A 64 -13.83 -5.70 -4.17
C ALA A 64 -13.02 -6.74 -3.40
N GLU A 65 -11.84 -7.10 -3.90
CA GLU A 65 -10.97 -8.10 -3.29
C GLU A 65 -10.39 -7.63 -1.95
N ILE A 66 -9.92 -6.38 -1.85
CA ILE A 66 -9.47 -5.87 -0.55
C ILE A 66 -10.62 -5.79 0.46
N ALA A 67 -11.84 -5.43 0.01
CA ALA A 67 -13.01 -5.44 0.88
C ALA A 67 -13.41 -6.87 1.31
N ARG A 68 -13.12 -7.89 0.49
CA ARG A 68 -13.26 -9.31 0.86
C ARG A 68 -12.23 -9.70 1.91
N ILE A 69 -10.96 -9.35 1.72
CA ILE A 69 -9.87 -9.60 2.67
C ILE A 69 -10.13 -8.92 4.01
N THR A 70 -10.59 -7.66 4.02
CA THR A 70 -10.97 -6.95 5.25
C THR A 70 -12.08 -7.68 6.01
N ARG A 71 -13.07 -8.24 5.31
CA ARG A 71 -14.14 -9.07 5.94
C ARG A 71 -13.60 -10.39 6.48
N MET A 72 -12.69 -11.05 5.76
CA MET A 72 -12.02 -12.24 6.29
C MET A 72 -11.26 -11.91 7.57
N ALA A 73 -10.55 -10.78 7.61
CA ALA A 73 -9.81 -10.35 8.79
C ALA A 73 -10.76 -10.11 9.99
N GLU A 74 -11.92 -9.49 9.77
CA GLU A 74 -12.95 -9.34 10.80
C GLU A 74 -13.46 -10.69 11.33
N LEU A 75 -13.78 -11.62 10.42
CA LEU A 75 -14.21 -12.97 10.80
C LEU A 75 -13.12 -13.72 11.58
N TYR A 76 -11.88 -13.63 11.14
CA TYR A 76 -10.73 -14.22 11.82
C TYR A 76 -10.57 -13.65 13.23
N TYR A 77 -10.66 -12.31 13.38
CA TYR A 77 -10.64 -11.66 14.68
C TYR A 77 -11.77 -12.17 15.59
N ALA A 78 -13.00 -12.25 15.06
CA ALA A 78 -14.15 -12.72 15.82
C ALA A 78 -14.03 -14.19 16.28
N LEU A 79 -13.36 -15.04 15.48
CA LEU A 79 -13.16 -16.46 15.79
C LEU A 79 -12.02 -16.71 16.78
N HIS A 80 -10.94 -15.92 16.69
CA HIS A 80 -9.69 -16.21 17.42
C HIS A 80 -9.41 -15.27 18.59
N PHE A 81 -9.95 -14.05 18.57
CA PHE A 81 -9.62 -13.00 19.55
C PHE A 81 -10.84 -12.43 20.28
N ASP A 82 -12.03 -12.42 19.66
CA ASP A 82 -13.26 -11.98 20.32
C ASP A 82 -13.83 -13.09 21.22
N SER A 83 -13.36 -13.15 22.46
CA SER A 83 -13.89 -14.08 23.46
C SER A 83 -15.32 -13.66 23.81
N ARG A 84 -16.33 -14.46 23.43
CA ARG A 84 -17.71 -14.26 23.90
C ARG A 84 -17.72 -14.20 25.44
N PRO A 85 -18.29 -13.15 26.04
CA PRO A 85 -18.39 -13.06 27.50
C PRO A 85 -19.31 -14.18 27.99
N GLY A 86 -18.72 -15.26 28.52
CA GLY A 86 -19.47 -16.37 29.11
C GLY A 86 -18.91 -17.78 28.86
N GLU A 87 -17.96 -17.97 27.93
CA GLU A 87 -17.32 -19.28 27.80
C GLU A 87 -16.10 -19.37 28.72
N PRO A 88 -16.10 -20.28 29.72
CA PRO A 88 -14.90 -20.51 30.50
C PRO A 88 -13.83 -21.04 29.54
N ARG A 89 -12.68 -20.34 29.47
CA ARG A 89 -11.43 -20.93 28.97
C ARG A 89 -11.37 -22.32 29.58
N LYS A 90 -11.35 -23.37 28.75
CA LYS A 90 -11.13 -24.74 29.22
C LYS A 90 -9.75 -24.76 29.86
N ALA A 91 -9.69 -24.41 31.14
CA ALA A 91 -8.58 -24.68 32.01
C ALA A 91 -8.50 -26.21 32.04
N SER A 92 -7.58 -26.75 31.25
CA SER A 92 -7.18 -28.14 31.36
C SER A 92 -6.69 -28.34 32.79
N THR A 93 -7.53 -28.94 33.61
CA THR A 93 -7.15 -29.55 34.88
C THR A 93 -6.07 -30.62 34.59
N PHE A 94 -5.10 -30.75 35.48
CA PHE A 94 -3.83 -31.52 35.36
C PHE A 94 -2.76 -30.77 34.54
N ASP A 95 -1.54 -30.46 35.02
CA ASP A 95 -0.65 -31.15 35.96
C ASP A 95 0.49 -30.20 36.42
N ASP A 96 1.09 -30.51 37.56
CA ASP A 96 2.02 -29.71 38.37
C ASP A 96 3.47 -29.72 37.80
N GLY A 97 3.64 -29.08 36.63
CA GLY A 97 4.94 -28.94 35.93
C GLY A 97 5.08 -27.61 35.17
N MET A 98 4.55 -26.53 35.75
CA MET A 98 4.01 -25.35 35.05
C MET A 98 4.92 -24.10 35.11
N SER A 99 6.20 -24.21 34.72
CA SER A 99 7.04 -23.00 34.54
C SER A 99 7.59 -22.85 33.12
N LEU A 100 8.00 -23.92 32.44
CA LEU A 100 8.54 -23.85 31.08
C LEU A 100 7.44 -23.91 30.00
N ARG A 101 6.48 -24.83 30.14
CA ARG A 101 5.36 -24.97 29.18
C ARG A 101 4.31 -23.86 29.24
N SER A 102 4.24 -23.13 30.36
CA SER A 102 3.43 -21.93 30.52
C SER A 102 4.11 -20.75 29.82
N GLN A 103 5.41 -20.58 30.03
CA GLN A 103 6.22 -19.57 29.35
C GLN A 103 6.27 -19.79 27.82
N GLU A 104 6.44 -21.02 27.34
CA GLU A 104 6.39 -21.35 25.90
C GLU A 104 5.01 -21.09 25.28
N ARG A 105 3.91 -21.36 26.00
CA ARG A 105 2.54 -21.03 25.54
C ARG A 105 2.28 -19.53 25.52
N GLU A 106 2.81 -18.81 26.49
CA GLU A 106 2.67 -17.35 26.59
C GLU A 106 3.49 -16.64 25.51
N ILE A 107 4.71 -17.10 25.24
CA ILE A 107 5.55 -16.64 24.12
C ILE A 107 4.89 -16.97 22.78
N SER A 108 4.39 -18.20 22.59
CA SER A 108 3.67 -18.59 21.37
C SER A 108 2.39 -17.78 21.17
N SER A 109 1.70 -17.42 22.24
CA SER A 109 0.52 -16.55 22.20
C SER A 109 0.89 -15.10 21.90
N GLY A 110 2.03 -14.61 22.39
CA GLY A 110 2.56 -13.28 22.10
C GLY A 110 3.01 -13.15 20.64
N LEU A 111 3.70 -14.16 20.11
CA LEU A 111 4.12 -14.19 18.70
C LEU A 111 2.93 -14.23 17.75
N ALA A 112 1.92 -15.05 18.05
CA ALA A 112 0.70 -15.11 17.24
C ALA A 112 -0.09 -13.78 17.26
N ALA A 113 -0.12 -13.08 18.41
CA ALA A 113 -0.75 -11.77 18.52
C ALA A 113 0.01 -10.69 17.74
N GLU A 114 1.34 -10.70 17.79
CA GLU A 114 2.19 -9.76 17.05
C GLU A 114 2.14 -9.99 15.53
N GLU A 115 2.12 -11.27 15.12
CA GLU A 115 1.89 -11.66 13.72
C GLU A 115 0.53 -11.16 13.24
N TRP A 116 -0.53 -11.38 14.03
CA TRP A 116 -1.86 -10.86 13.73
C TRP A 116 -1.89 -9.33 13.62
N ASN A 117 -1.29 -8.60 14.56
CA ASN A 117 -1.19 -7.15 14.51
C ASN A 117 -0.49 -6.71 13.21
N SER A 118 0.64 -7.31 12.89
CA SER A 118 1.39 -7.01 11.67
C SER A 118 0.56 -7.23 10.40
N VAL A 119 -0.12 -8.38 10.27
CA VAL A 119 -0.97 -8.70 9.11
C VAL A 119 -2.15 -7.74 9.00
N TRP A 120 -2.82 -7.46 10.12
CA TRP A 120 -3.95 -6.53 10.16
C TRP A 120 -3.55 -5.13 9.68
N TRP A 121 -2.43 -4.59 10.16
CA TRP A 121 -2.02 -3.24 9.77
C TRP A 121 -1.57 -3.15 8.31
N CYS A 122 -1.08 -4.25 7.72
CA CYS A 122 -0.84 -4.33 6.28
C CYS A 122 -2.16 -4.35 5.47
N ILE A 123 -3.18 -5.08 5.94
CA ILE A 123 -4.52 -5.04 5.34
C ILE A 123 -5.10 -3.61 5.44
N TYR A 124 -4.97 -2.99 6.61
CA TYR A 124 -5.43 -1.63 6.87
C TYR A 124 -4.80 -0.60 5.93
N SER A 125 -3.48 -0.67 5.71
CA SER A 125 -2.80 0.27 4.81
C SER A 125 -3.25 0.08 3.35
N LEU A 126 -3.40 -1.16 2.89
CA LEU A 126 -3.86 -1.44 1.51
C LEU A 126 -5.34 -1.09 1.29
N ASP A 127 -6.21 -1.38 2.26
CA ASP A 127 -7.61 -0.95 2.25
C ASP A 127 -7.69 0.57 2.21
N THR A 128 -6.88 1.28 3.01
CA THR A 128 -6.77 2.74 2.97
C THR A 128 -6.40 3.25 1.58
N SER A 129 -5.40 2.64 0.95
CA SER A 129 -4.96 2.99 -0.40
C SER A 129 -6.07 2.85 -1.43
N CYS A 130 -6.75 1.71 -1.44
CA CYS A 130 -7.87 1.47 -2.35
C CYS A 130 -9.07 2.37 -2.05
N SER A 131 -9.41 2.56 -0.79
CA SER A 131 -10.49 3.46 -0.36
C SER A 131 -10.23 4.90 -0.80
N ALA A 132 -8.98 5.38 -0.71
CA ALA A 132 -8.62 6.72 -1.15
C ALA A 132 -8.83 6.88 -2.67
N VAL A 133 -8.39 5.92 -3.48
CA VAL A 133 -8.58 5.92 -4.94
C VAL A 133 -10.07 5.79 -5.30
N ALA A 134 -10.77 4.85 -4.68
CA ALA A 134 -12.19 4.60 -4.91
C ALA A 134 -13.10 5.66 -4.27
N SER A 135 -12.55 6.58 -3.47
CA SER A 135 -13.29 7.60 -2.70
C SER A 135 -14.43 7.02 -1.84
N PHE A 136 -14.21 5.80 -1.34
CA PHE A 136 -15.19 5.03 -0.59
C PHE A 136 -14.53 4.36 0.61
N SER A 137 -14.99 4.69 1.80
CA SER A 137 -14.49 4.09 3.03
C SER A 137 -15.24 2.82 3.41
N ASN A 138 -14.50 1.82 3.87
CA ASN A 138 -15.04 0.58 4.41
C ASN A 138 -15.23 0.71 5.93
N PRO A 139 -16.48 0.75 6.45
CA PRO A 139 -16.75 0.97 7.87
C PRO A 139 -16.28 -0.20 8.78
N ILE A 140 -16.05 -1.38 8.20
CA ILE A 140 -15.54 -2.55 8.95
C ILE A 140 -14.13 -2.28 9.45
N THR A 141 -13.31 -1.65 8.60
CA THR A 141 -11.90 -1.36 8.91
C THR A 141 -11.75 -0.47 10.14
N ASP A 142 -12.61 0.55 10.28
CA ASP A 142 -12.53 1.50 11.39
C ASP A 142 -12.95 0.89 12.73
N ASN A 143 -13.96 0.00 12.71
CA ASN A 143 -14.41 -0.72 13.91
C ASN A 143 -13.36 -1.70 14.43
N LEU A 144 -12.59 -2.33 13.54
CA LEU A 144 -11.53 -3.24 13.93
C LEU A 144 -10.26 -2.50 14.35
N GLN A 145 -9.88 -1.42 13.65
CA GLN A 145 -8.75 -0.55 14.01
C GLN A 145 -8.74 -0.17 15.49
N ALA A 146 -9.93 0.20 15.99
CA ALA A 146 -10.20 0.55 17.38
C ALA A 146 -9.78 -0.49 18.43
N LYS A 147 -9.71 -1.76 18.05
CA LYS A 147 -9.45 -2.90 18.93
C LYS A 147 -8.02 -3.46 18.77
N MET A 148 -7.25 -2.89 17.85
CA MET A 148 -6.00 -3.46 17.39
C MET A 148 -4.79 -2.74 17.99
N ALA A 149 -3.84 -3.54 18.49
CA ALA A 149 -2.55 -3.04 18.95
C ALA A 149 -1.63 -2.76 17.76
N LEU A 150 -0.83 -1.70 17.88
CA LEU A 150 0.27 -1.42 16.97
C LEU A 150 1.35 -2.51 17.10
N PRO A 151 2.02 -2.89 16.01
CA PRO A 151 3.16 -3.80 16.06
C PRO A 151 4.24 -3.26 16.99
N ALA A 152 4.68 -4.13 17.92
CA ALA A 152 5.67 -3.81 18.92
C ALA A 152 7.11 -4.12 18.45
N THR A 153 7.26 -5.10 17.55
CA THR A 153 8.56 -5.57 17.04
C THR A 153 8.71 -5.29 15.56
N SER A 154 9.94 -4.98 15.11
CA SER A 154 10.18 -4.89 13.67
C SER A 154 10.06 -6.27 13.05
N VAL A 155 9.71 -6.36 11.77
CA VAL A 155 9.55 -7.68 11.15
C VAL A 155 10.89 -8.42 11.10
N SER A 156 12.00 -7.72 10.92
CA SER A 156 13.35 -8.31 10.98
C SER A 156 13.70 -8.86 12.37
N GLU A 157 13.30 -8.18 13.44
CA GLU A 157 13.43 -8.70 14.82
C GLU A 157 12.51 -9.92 15.04
N PHE A 158 11.29 -9.87 14.50
CA PHE A 158 10.32 -10.94 14.63
C PHE A 158 10.76 -12.22 13.90
N THR A 159 11.34 -12.09 12.70
CA THR A 159 11.78 -13.22 11.87
C THR A 159 13.19 -13.71 12.19
N ASN A 160 14.04 -12.88 12.81
CA ASN A 160 15.39 -13.24 13.24
C ASN A 160 15.56 -13.05 14.76
N PRO A 161 15.14 -14.03 15.58
CA PRO A 161 15.23 -13.92 17.04
C PRO A 161 16.68 -13.85 17.56
N SER A 162 17.69 -14.09 16.72
CA SER A 162 19.12 -13.88 17.04
C SER A 162 19.54 -12.41 17.07
N LEU A 163 18.74 -11.50 16.53
CA LEU A 163 18.96 -10.04 16.57
C LEU A 163 18.28 -9.36 17.76
N CYS A 164 17.53 -10.10 18.57
CA CYS A 164 16.96 -9.58 19.81
C CYS A 164 18.08 -9.38 20.84
N ASP A 165 18.66 -8.18 20.88
CA ASP A 165 19.45 -7.75 22.02
C ASP A 165 18.54 -7.80 23.27
N GLN A 166 18.96 -8.55 24.29
CA GLN A 166 18.25 -8.74 25.57
C GLN A 166 18.05 -7.44 26.39
N GLU A 167 18.41 -6.27 25.86
CA GLU A 167 18.39 -4.99 26.58
C GLU A 167 17.17 -4.11 26.30
N SER A 168 16.30 -4.43 25.33
CA SER A 168 15.07 -3.66 25.08
C SER A 168 13.88 -4.13 25.93
N SER A 169 14.08 -4.24 27.24
CA SER A 169 12.97 -4.31 28.20
C SER A 169 12.37 -2.90 28.41
N GLU A 170 11.88 -2.26 27.35
CA GLU A 170 10.86 -1.23 27.52
C GLU A 170 9.51 -1.94 27.64
N ASP A 171 8.90 -1.78 28.82
CA ASP A 171 7.60 -2.27 29.27
C ASP A 171 6.68 -2.73 28.12
N GLY A 172 6.44 -4.05 28.04
CA GLY A 172 5.69 -4.77 26.98
C GLY A 172 4.20 -4.44 26.90
N SER A 173 3.88 -3.17 27.04
CA SER A 173 2.56 -2.61 26.90
C SER A 173 2.18 -2.64 25.42
N GLN A 174 1.22 -3.51 25.08
CA GLN A 174 0.59 -3.52 23.76
C GLN A 174 -0.22 -2.23 23.61
N PHE A 175 0.16 -1.37 22.66
CA PHE A 175 -0.51 -0.08 22.49
C PHE A 175 -1.55 -0.16 21.41
N MET A 176 -2.80 -0.05 21.81
CA MET A 176 -3.91 0.14 20.88
C MET A 176 -3.94 1.59 20.40
N ILE A 177 -4.25 1.80 19.12
CA ILE A 177 -4.67 3.14 18.70
C ILE A 177 -5.98 3.42 19.44
N PRO A 178 -6.06 4.47 20.29
CA PRO A 178 -7.24 4.68 21.10
C PRO A 178 -8.47 4.84 20.21
N SER A 179 -9.50 4.04 20.46
CA SER A 179 -10.76 4.16 19.74
C SER A 179 -11.67 5.19 20.35
N ALA A 180 -12.28 6.01 19.48
CA ALA A 180 -13.28 7.02 19.77
C ALA A 180 -12.88 8.08 20.82
N GLY A 181 -12.45 9.24 20.34
CA GLY A 181 -12.30 10.46 21.15
C GLY A 181 -10.87 11.00 21.27
N ALA A 182 -9.85 10.17 21.03
CA ALA A 182 -8.47 10.64 20.90
C ALA A 182 -8.30 11.41 19.59
N LYS A 183 -7.63 12.57 19.67
CA LYS A 183 -7.34 13.39 18.50
C LYS A 183 -6.19 12.78 17.72
N HIS A 184 -6.19 12.95 16.40
CA HIS A 184 -5.16 12.36 15.53
C HIS A 184 -3.73 12.75 15.96
N TRP A 185 -3.52 14.00 16.36
CA TRP A 185 -2.22 14.48 16.82
C TRP A 185 -1.75 13.80 18.12
N GLU A 186 -2.66 13.39 19.01
CA GLU A 186 -2.33 12.67 20.26
C GLU A 186 -1.79 11.28 19.91
N THR A 187 -2.44 10.60 18.97
CA THR A 187 -1.99 9.31 18.42
C THR A 187 -0.60 9.44 17.79
N MET A 188 -0.39 10.45 16.93
CA MET A 188 0.90 10.65 16.27
C MET A 188 2.01 10.98 17.27
N SER A 189 1.73 11.83 18.27
CA SER A 189 2.67 12.13 19.35
C SER A 189 3.03 10.89 20.17
N MET A 190 2.02 10.07 20.49
CA MET A 190 2.21 8.83 21.24
C MET A 190 3.06 7.84 20.47
N ILE A 191 2.80 7.66 19.16
CA ILE A 191 3.60 6.79 18.30
C ILE A 191 5.05 7.28 18.24
N PHE A 192 5.25 8.58 18.06
CA PHE A 192 6.58 9.16 17.95
C PHE A 192 7.42 8.99 19.22
N SER A 193 6.79 8.99 20.40
CA SER A 193 7.47 8.82 21.68
C SER A 193 8.16 7.46 21.85
N LYS A 194 7.85 6.48 21.00
CA LYS A 194 8.45 5.13 21.05
C LYS A 194 9.55 4.96 20.01
N ALA A 195 10.58 4.21 20.37
CA ALA A 195 11.68 3.90 19.47
C ALA A 195 11.34 2.74 18.53
N SER A 196 10.76 1.65 19.06
CA SER A 196 10.45 0.45 18.27
C SER A 196 9.40 0.75 17.20
N CYS A 197 9.63 0.23 15.99
CA CYS A 197 8.71 0.35 14.85
C CYS A 197 8.22 1.77 14.53
N ARG A 198 8.93 2.83 14.99
CA ARG A 198 8.43 4.20 14.96
C ARG A 198 7.90 4.61 13.58
N ASN A 199 8.72 4.50 12.54
CA ASN A 199 8.33 4.92 11.19
C ASN A 199 7.19 4.07 10.61
N ARG A 200 7.18 2.75 10.87
CA ARG A 200 6.10 1.85 10.45
C ARG A 200 4.78 2.23 11.12
N ASN A 201 4.81 2.52 12.42
CA ASN A 201 3.62 2.92 13.15
C ASN A 201 3.17 4.34 12.76
N LEU A 202 4.09 5.26 12.48
CA LEU A 202 3.76 6.59 11.94
C LEU A 202 3.12 6.51 10.54
N TYR A 203 3.49 5.52 9.75
CA TYR A 203 2.85 5.23 8.48
C TYR A 203 1.38 4.84 8.68
N PHE A 204 1.10 3.88 9.58
CA PHE A 204 -0.28 3.50 9.90
C PHE A 204 -1.08 4.64 10.53
N GLY A 205 -0.45 5.44 11.40
CA GLY A 205 -1.04 6.68 11.90
C GLY A 205 -1.44 7.60 10.75
N THR A 206 -0.55 7.83 9.78
CA THR A 206 -0.84 8.67 8.61
C THR A 206 -1.91 8.08 7.69
N CYS A 207 -1.98 6.75 7.55
CA CYS A 207 -3.09 6.07 6.88
C CYS A 207 -4.43 6.41 7.55
N SER A 208 -4.50 6.54 8.88
CA SER A 208 -5.74 6.96 9.56
C SER A 208 -6.20 8.38 9.18
N LEU A 209 -5.26 9.30 8.94
CA LEU A 209 -5.59 10.63 8.41
C LEU A 209 -6.13 10.53 6.97
N MET A 210 -5.45 9.76 6.12
CA MET A 210 -5.89 9.52 4.74
C MET A 210 -7.31 8.93 4.68
N ARG A 211 -7.62 7.99 5.58
CA ARG A 211 -8.98 7.45 5.73
C ARG A 211 -9.97 8.53 6.17
N ALA A 212 -9.65 9.32 7.18
CA ALA A 212 -10.54 10.39 7.66
C ALA A 212 -10.84 11.44 6.57
N VAL A 213 -9.86 11.76 5.72
CA VAL A 213 -10.05 12.60 4.52
C VAL A 213 -10.92 11.89 3.48
N THR A 214 -10.74 10.58 3.31
CA THR A 214 -11.58 9.77 2.42
C THR A 214 -13.02 9.69 2.91
N ASP A 215 -13.26 9.57 4.21
CA ASP A 215 -14.60 9.61 4.83
C ASP A 215 -15.29 10.94 4.55
N LEU A 216 -14.57 12.06 4.70
CA LEU A 216 -15.08 13.38 4.35
C LEU A 216 -15.48 13.42 2.86
N ARG A 217 -14.64 12.89 1.97
CA ARG A 217 -14.94 12.80 0.53
C ARG A 217 -16.18 11.98 0.25
N SER A 218 -16.31 10.82 0.88
CA SER A 218 -17.51 9.97 0.76
C SER A 218 -18.76 10.66 1.33
N LEU A 219 -18.63 11.38 2.46
CA LEU A 219 -19.71 12.13 3.10
C LEU A 219 -20.21 13.28 2.22
N MET A 220 -19.29 14.00 1.57
CA MET A 220 -19.61 15.09 0.62
C MET A 220 -20.42 14.63 -0.58
N ILE A 221 -20.40 13.33 -0.89
CA ILE A 221 -21.15 12.75 -1.99
C ILE A 221 -22.53 12.31 -1.52
N ARG A 222 -22.61 11.76 -0.31
CA ARG A 222 -23.85 11.23 0.28
C ARG A 222 -24.72 12.31 0.92
N SER A 223 -24.15 13.44 1.30
CA SER A 223 -24.82 14.50 2.04
C SER A 223 -24.34 15.88 1.60
N GLY A 224 -25.19 16.90 1.75
CA GLY A 224 -24.85 18.31 1.56
C GLY A 224 -25.39 19.10 2.74
N GLY A 225 -24.57 19.32 3.77
CA GLY A 225 -24.99 19.96 5.01
C GLY A 225 -23.85 20.57 5.82
N ARG A 226 -24.19 21.34 6.86
CA ARG A 226 -23.23 22.04 7.75
C ARG A 226 -22.23 21.12 8.44
N ASP A 227 -22.58 19.84 8.61
CA ASP A 227 -21.72 18.84 9.24
C ASP A 227 -20.43 18.59 8.45
N ILE A 228 -20.46 18.79 7.13
CA ILE A 228 -19.29 18.64 6.25
C ILE A 228 -18.28 19.76 6.48
N GLN A 229 -18.74 21.00 6.60
CA GLN A 229 -17.87 22.15 6.88
C GLN A 229 -17.22 22.02 8.26
N LYS A 230 -17.99 21.60 9.26
CA LYS A 230 -17.46 21.31 10.59
C LYS A 230 -16.38 20.23 10.52
N ARG A 231 -16.66 19.13 9.81
CA ARG A 231 -15.71 18.01 9.67
C ARG A 231 -14.44 18.42 8.91
N LEU A 232 -14.56 19.27 7.88
CA LEU A 232 -13.41 19.84 7.19
C LEU A 232 -12.51 20.61 8.16
N HIS A 233 -13.08 21.54 8.94
CA HIS A 233 -12.32 22.33 9.89
C HIS A 233 -11.68 21.50 11.01
N GLU A 234 -12.36 20.45 11.48
CA GLU A 234 -11.77 19.47 12.41
C GLU A 234 -10.51 18.84 11.82
N LEU A 235 -10.57 18.37 10.57
CA LEU A 235 -9.43 17.74 9.90
C LEU A 235 -8.29 18.72 9.60
N GLU A 236 -8.59 19.95 9.18
CA GLU A 236 -7.58 21.02 8.99
C GLU A 236 -6.87 21.36 10.32
N SER A 237 -7.65 21.42 11.40
CA SER A 237 -7.13 21.60 12.76
C SER A 237 -6.27 20.41 13.19
N ASP A 238 -6.67 19.17 12.90
CA ASP A 238 -5.91 17.97 13.23
C ASP A 238 -4.59 17.90 12.46
N CYS A 239 -4.58 18.24 11.16
CA CYS A 239 -3.34 18.36 10.37
C CYS A 239 -2.35 19.36 10.99
N THR A 240 -2.88 20.52 11.39
CA THR A 240 -2.08 21.59 11.99
C THR A 240 -1.56 21.18 13.37
N ALA A 241 -2.42 20.62 14.22
CA ALA A 241 -2.05 20.14 15.55
C ALA A 241 -0.99 19.03 15.49
N THR A 242 -1.12 18.10 14.53
CA THR A 242 -0.14 17.02 14.32
C THR A 242 1.21 17.58 13.88
N SER A 243 1.21 18.64 13.06
CA SER A 243 2.44 19.33 12.65
C SER A 243 3.18 19.97 13.84
N PHE A 244 2.46 20.32 14.91
CA PHE A 244 3.05 20.80 16.17
C PHE A 244 3.39 19.68 17.15
N ALA A 245 2.70 18.55 17.08
CA ALA A 245 2.90 17.40 17.97
C ALA A 245 4.19 16.63 17.64
N LEU A 246 4.58 16.60 16.36
CA LEU A 246 5.82 15.98 15.92
C LEU A 246 6.95 17.02 15.83
N PRO A 247 8.22 16.61 15.97
CA PRO A 247 9.34 17.53 15.82
C PRO A 247 9.37 18.17 14.42
N PRO A 248 9.73 19.45 14.28
CA PRO A 248 9.74 20.14 12.98
C PRO A 248 10.61 19.46 11.92
N TRP A 249 11.69 18.80 12.34
CA TRP A 249 12.57 18.07 11.44
C TRP A 249 11.91 16.85 10.80
N PHE A 250 10.85 16.30 11.40
CA PHE A 250 10.14 15.14 10.88
C PHE A 250 9.56 15.42 9.49
N PHE A 251 8.97 16.62 9.32
CA PHE A 251 8.39 17.08 8.06
C PHE A 251 9.42 17.64 7.07
N ASN A 252 10.71 17.68 7.42
CA ASN A 252 11.75 18.10 6.50
C ASN A 252 12.18 16.91 5.63
N ALA A 253 11.93 16.97 4.32
CA ALA A 253 12.29 15.89 3.39
C ALA A 253 13.79 15.55 3.34
N THR A 254 14.69 16.41 3.81
CA THR A 254 16.12 16.09 3.84
C THR A 254 16.47 15.11 4.96
N ARG A 255 17.42 14.21 4.68
CA ARG A 255 17.95 13.27 5.68
C ARG A 255 18.54 14.01 6.88
N ASN A 256 18.15 13.62 8.08
CA ASN A 256 18.57 14.27 9.31
C ASN A 256 19.76 13.56 9.97
N PHE A 257 20.96 14.03 9.65
CA PHE A 257 22.19 13.55 10.29
C PHE A 257 22.30 13.91 11.78
N GLY A 258 21.58 14.94 12.24
CA GLY A 258 21.61 15.37 13.64
C GLY A 258 20.98 14.38 14.61
N VAL A 259 20.08 13.52 14.13
CA VAL A 259 19.48 12.40 14.89
C VAL A 259 20.04 11.05 14.46
N ALA A 260 21.16 11.05 13.71
CA ALA A 260 21.79 9.85 13.16
C ALA A 260 20.84 8.97 12.31
N GLU A 261 19.87 9.59 11.61
CA GLU A 261 18.89 8.89 10.78
C GLU A 261 19.61 8.02 9.73
N THR A 262 19.31 6.72 9.71
CA THR A 262 19.83 5.76 8.72
C THR A 262 19.18 5.97 7.34
N ASP A 263 19.72 5.34 6.29
CA ASP A 263 19.12 5.44 4.96
C ASP A 263 17.75 4.77 4.87
N GLU A 264 17.53 3.69 5.63
CA GLU A 264 16.26 2.97 5.73
C GLU A 264 15.21 3.77 6.50
N GLU A 265 15.59 4.37 7.63
CA GLU A 265 14.69 5.25 8.39
C GLU A 265 14.29 6.48 7.57
N HIS A 266 15.24 7.07 6.84
CA HIS A 266 14.98 8.17 5.94
C HIS A 266 13.98 7.77 4.85
N GLN A 267 14.17 6.62 4.19
CA GLN A 267 13.21 6.11 3.22
C GLN A 267 11.82 5.97 3.82
N ARG A 268 11.68 5.24 4.95
CA ARG A 268 10.38 5.03 5.59
C ARG A 268 9.72 6.36 5.98
N ARG A 269 10.49 7.34 6.43
CA ARG A 269 9.96 8.68 6.72
C ARG A 269 9.46 9.38 5.46
N LEU A 270 10.16 9.28 4.32
CA LEU A 270 9.67 9.81 3.05
C LEU A 270 8.36 9.13 2.62
N ASP A 271 8.20 7.82 2.83
CA ASP A 271 6.93 7.11 2.58
C ASP A 271 5.78 7.71 3.42
N VAL A 272 6.02 7.94 4.72
CA VAL A 272 5.05 8.60 5.61
C VAL A 272 4.71 9.99 5.09
N LEU A 273 5.70 10.78 4.68
CA LEU A 273 5.50 12.13 4.17
C LEU A 273 4.75 12.15 2.84
N LEU A 274 4.94 11.15 1.97
CA LEU A 274 4.18 11.02 0.72
C LEU A 274 2.69 10.83 0.99
N VAL A 275 2.33 9.90 1.89
CA VAL A 275 0.93 9.66 2.27
C VAL A 275 0.34 10.90 2.96
N TRP A 276 1.10 11.53 3.86
CA TRP A 276 0.72 12.77 4.54
C TRP A 276 0.45 13.91 3.55
N SER A 277 1.36 14.13 2.61
CA SER A 277 1.23 15.15 1.56
C SER A 277 0.00 14.87 0.70
N GLY A 278 -0.19 13.60 0.29
CA GLY A 278 -1.35 13.14 -0.47
C GLY A 278 -2.68 13.42 0.23
N ALA A 279 -2.77 13.12 1.53
CA ALA A 279 -3.96 13.39 2.33
C ALA A 279 -4.27 14.90 2.39
N ASN A 280 -3.25 15.74 2.54
CA ASN A 280 -3.41 17.19 2.55
C ASN A 280 -3.83 17.78 1.20
N VAL A 281 -3.34 17.22 0.09
CA VAL A 281 -3.81 17.59 -1.26
C VAL A 281 -5.29 17.25 -1.42
N LEU A 282 -5.69 16.02 -1.07
CA LEU A 282 -7.09 15.59 -1.11
C LEU A 282 -8.00 16.44 -0.21
N LEU A 283 -7.54 16.77 1.00
CA LEU A 283 -8.26 17.65 1.92
C LEU A 283 -8.45 19.06 1.34
N SER A 284 -7.43 19.61 0.68
CA SER A 284 -7.51 20.93 0.02
C SER A 284 -8.48 20.91 -1.17
N ILE A 285 -8.55 19.80 -1.91
CA ILE A 285 -9.56 19.61 -2.97
C ILE A 285 -10.97 19.56 -2.37
N CYS A 286 -11.15 18.94 -1.20
CA CYS A 286 -12.44 18.96 -0.48
C CYS A 286 -12.84 20.39 -0.09
N ALA A 287 -11.91 21.15 0.49
CA ALA A 287 -12.12 22.55 0.87
C ALA A 287 -12.53 23.39 -0.34
N ALA A 288 -11.86 23.21 -1.48
CA ALA A 288 -12.20 23.89 -2.72
C ALA A 288 -13.61 23.51 -3.22
N LYS A 289 -13.96 22.22 -3.22
CA LYS A 289 -15.29 21.75 -3.64
C LYS A 289 -16.42 22.25 -2.73
N ILE A 290 -16.19 22.35 -1.42
CA ILE A 290 -17.18 22.92 -0.48
C ILE A 290 -17.33 24.42 -0.72
N SER A 291 -16.21 25.10 -0.97
CA SER A 291 -16.18 26.54 -1.20
C SER A 291 -16.87 26.92 -2.51
N THR A 292 -16.67 26.17 -3.60
CA THR A 292 -17.33 26.43 -4.90
C THR A 292 -18.85 26.22 -4.86
N GLN A 293 -19.35 25.41 -3.92
CA GLN A 293 -20.80 25.25 -3.70
C GLN A 293 -21.42 26.43 -2.94
N SER A 294 -20.63 27.12 -2.11
CA SER A 294 -21.02 28.39 -1.50
C SER A 294 -20.71 29.54 -2.46
N ALA A 295 -21.54 30.58 -2.55
CA ALA A 295 -21.36 31.67 -3.52
C ALA A 295 -20.10 32.57 -3.30
N CYS A 296 -19.09 32.07 -2.60
CA CYS A 296 -17.81 32.71 -2.32
C CYS A 296 -16.74 32.03 -3.21
N SER A 297 -16.31 32.66 -4.31
CA SER A 297 -15.25 32.04 -5.14
C SER A 297 -14.14 33.01 -5.54
N GLU A 298 -13.17 33.16 -4.65
CA GLU A 298 -11.79 33.48 -5.05
C GLU A 298 -11.10 32.18 -5.53
N LEU A 299 -11.50 31.66 -6.70
CA LEU A 299 -10.99 30.38 -7.25
C LEU A 299 -9.46 30.31 -7.31
N GLN A 300 -8.82 31.45 -7.55
CA GLN A 300 -7.37 31.58 -7.56
C GLN A 300 -6.74 31.28 -6.20
N VAL A 301 -7.34 31.72 -5.09
CA VAL A 301 -6.83 31.47 -3.73
C VAL A 301 -6.97 29.99 -3.38
N LEU A 302 -8.10 29.38 -3.75
CA LEU A 302 -8.31 27.93 -3.59
C LEU A 302 -7.27 27.14 -4.38
N TRP A 303 -7.02 27.53 -5.63
CA TRP A 303 -5.99 26.92 -6.47
C TRP A 303 -4.59 27.01 -5.87
N LEU A 304 -4.17 28.21 -5.44
CA LEU A 304 -2.86 28.42 -4.83
C LEU A 304 -2.68 27.59 -3.56
N THR A 305 -3.75 27.36 -2.80
CA THR A 305 -3.73 26.48 -1.62
C THR A 305 -3.47 25.03 -2.01
N ILE A 306 -4.20 24.50 -3.01
CA ILE A 306 -4.00 23.13 -3.53
C ILE A 306 -2.57 22.98 -4.09
N LEU A 307 -2.12 23.95 -4.88
CA LEU A 307 -0.77 23.98 -5.46
C LEU A 307 0.31 23.96 -4.38
N SER A 308 0.13 24.74 -3.30
CA SER A 308 1.09 24.76 -2.20
C SER A 308 1.23 23.39 -1.54
N LYS A 309 0.13 22.62 -1.42
CA LYS A 309 0.19 21.24 -0.90
C LYS A 309 0.84 20.29 -1.91
N ALA A 310 0.51 20.39 -3.19
CA ALA A 310 1.10 19.54 -4.23
C ALA A 310 2.61 19.75 -4.39
N LYS A 311 3.11 20.97 -4.17
CA LYS A 311 4.56 21.28 -4.19
C LYS A 311 5.33 20.61 -3.05
N GLU A 312 4.68 20.20 -1.96
CA GLU A 312 5.34 19.44 -0.90
C GLU A 312 5.78 18.06 -1.39
N THR A 313 4.95 17.40 -2.20
CA THR A 313 5.28 16.12 -2.85
C THR A 313 6.56 16.22 -3.70
N VAL A 314 6.77 17.35 -4.37
CA VAL A 314 7.99 17.58 -5.16
C VAL A 314 9.23 17.66 -4.26
N ARG A 315 9.15 18.35 -3.11
CA ARG A 315 10.26 18.44 -2.13
C ARG A 315 10.63 17.07 -1.58
N ILE A 316 9.63 16.23 -1.32
CA ILE A 316 9.83 14.85 -0.87
C ILE A 316 10.58 14.06 -1.95
N ILE A 317 10.13 14.13 -3.22
CA ILE A 317 10.76 13.41 -4.33
C ILE A 317 12.20 13.90 -4.62
N GLN A 318 12.48 15.20 -4.46
CA GLN A 318 13.83 15.74 -4.63
C GLN A 318 14.87 15.14 -3.67
N ASN A 319 14.42 14.60 -2.53
CA ASN A 319 15.29 13.95 -1.55
C ASN A 319 15.29 12.41 -1.68
N TRP A 320 14.60 11.87 -2.69
CA TRP A 320 14.50 10.44 -2.93
C TRP A 320 15.79 9.88 -3.54
N LYS A 321 16.29 8.77 -3.01
CA LYS A 321 17.47 8.09 -3.56
C LYS A 321 17.07 6.96 -4.51
N PRO A 322 17.84 6.67 -5.56
CA PRO A 322 17.54 5.55 -6.47
C PRO A 322 17.38 4.20 -5.76
N GLY A 323 18.11 3.96 -4.67
CA GLY A 323 18.00 2.72 -3.89
C GLY A 323 16.64 2.52 -3.21
N TYR A 324 15.88 3.59 -2.97
CA TYR A 324 14.60 3.54 -2.24
C TYR A 324 13.44 2.98 -3.08
N PHE A 325 13.57 2.91 -4.42
CA PHE A 325 12.51 2.37 -5.28
C PHE A 325 12.22 0.87 -5.09
N LYS A 326 13.09 0.14 -4.37
CA LYS A 326 12.91 -1.30 -4.13
C LYS A 326 11.74 -1.62 -3.20
N ALA A 327 11.36 -0.71 -2.30
CA ALA A 327 10.35 -0.95 -1.28
C ALA A 327 9.33 0.20 -1.18
N ILE A 328 9.05 0.87 -2.31
CA ILE A 328 8.05 1.92 -2.37
C ILE A 328 6.64 1.34 -2.48
N ASP A 329 5.69 1.90 -1.72
CA ASP A 329 4.28 1.53 -1.79
C ASP A 329 3.67 1.93 -3.15
N PRO A 330 2.97 1.02 -3.87
CA PRO A 330 2.33 1.34 -5.14
C PRO A 330 1.29 2.48 -5.05
N MET A 331 0.66 2.71 -3.90
CA MET A 331 -0.24 3.85 -3.66
C MET A 331 0.45 5.19 -3.94
N CYS A 332 1.75 5.29 -3.65
CA CYS A 332 2.52 6.51 -3.89
C CYS A 332 2.37 6.97 -5.35
N SER A 333 2.28 6.05 -6.31
CA SER A 333 2.11 6.38 -7.73
C SER A 333 0.83 7.18 -8.02
N TYR A 334 -0.27 6.90 -7.31
CA TYR A 334 -1.51 7.68 -7.40
C TYR A 334 -1.34 9.08 -6.80
N LEU A 335 -0.69 9.19 -5.64
CA LEU A 335 -0.42 10.47 -4.98
C LEU A 335 0.51 11.36 -5.81
N ILE A 336 1.47 10.75 -6.50
CA ILE A 336 2.36 11.42 -7.45
C ILE A 336 1.56 11.89 -8.66
N LEU A 337 0.69 11.06 -9.26
CA LEU A 337 -0.16 11.50 -10.37
C LEU A 337 -1.07 12.67 -9.97
N LEU A 338 -1.67 12.62 -8.77
CA LEU A 338 -2.53 13.68 -8.27
C LEU A 338 -1.76 15.00 -8.16
N SER A 339 -0.59 14.97 -7.52
CA SER A 339 0.28 16.14 -7.38
C SER A 339 0.76 16.65 -8.75
N ALA A 340 1.18 15.74 -9.64
CA ALA A 340 1.62 16.10 -10.99
C ALA A 340 0.49 16.71 -11.83
N SER A 341 -0.74 16.25 -11.66
CA SER A 341 -1.90 16.84 -12.32
C SER A 341 -2.08 18.30 -11.90
N VAL A 342 -1.96 18.61 -10.61
CA VAL A 342 -2.01 19.99 -10.10
C VAL A 342 -0.93 20.86 -10.75
N LEU A 343 0.31 20.38 -10.78
CA LEU A 343 1.42 21.13 -11.40
C LEU A 343 1.23 21.32 -12.92
N ALA A 344 0.64 20.35 -13.61
CA ALA A 344 0.40 20.42 -15.06
C ALA A 344 -0.59 21.53 -15.40
N PHE A 345 -1.67 21.67 -14.62
CA PHE A 345 -2.58 22.81 -14.75
C PHE A 345 -1.89 24.13 -14.37
N ASP A 346 -1.07 24.16 -13.32
CA ASP A 346 -0.39 25.39 -12.88
C ASP A 346 0.55 25.96 -13.95
N GLY A 347 1.29 25.09 -14.65
CA GLY A 347 2.18 25.51 -15.74
C GLY A 347 1.43 26.24 -16.87
N GLU A 348 0.23 25.78 -17.21
CA GLU A 348 -0.59 26.35 -18.27
C GLU A 348 -1.38 27.59 -17.78
N LEU A 349 -1.86 27.58 -16.54
CA LEU A 349 -2.51 28.74 -15.90
C LEU A 349 -1.53 29.91 -15.70
N GLY A 350 -0.27 29.62 -15.38
CA GLY A 350 0.79 30.59 -15.09
C GLY A 350 1.58 31.13 -16.29
N SER A 351 1.18 30.79 -17.53
CA SER A 351 1.88 31.11 -18.79
C SER A 351 2.03 32.62 -19.11
N THR A 352 1.65 33.52 -18.21
CA THR A 352 1.96 34.96 -18.28
C THR A 352 3.30 35.32 -17.62
N ASN A 353 3.85 34.47 -16.75
CA ASN A 353 5.11 34.70 -16.02
C ASN A 353 6.16 33.64 -16.37
N THR A 354 7.18 34.03 -17.14
CA THR A 354 8.18 33.12 -17.74
C THR A 354 9.03 32.33 -16.75
N SER A 355 9.26 32.84 -15.53
CA SER A 355 10.09 32.19 -14.49
C SER A 355 9.35 31.09 -13.71
N THR A 356 8.03 31.22 -13.55
CA THR A 356 7.20 30.22 -12.87
C THR A 356 6.87 29.03 -13.78
N THR A 357 6.77 29.27 -15.09
CA THR A 357 6.50 28.20 -16.08
C THR A 357 7.68 27.25 -16.22
N SER A 358 8.94 27.74 -16.19
CA SER A 358 10.12 26.88 -16.32
C SER A 358 10.29 25.93 -15.12
N GLN A 359 10.11 26.45 -13.90
CA GLN A 359 10.19 25.63 -12.68
C GLN A 359 9.06 24.59 -12.60
N SER A 360 7.84 24.93 -13.03
CA SER A 360 6.73 23.96 -13.08
C SER A 360 7.02 22.82 -14.05
N SER A 361 7.62 23.11 -15.22
CA SER A 361 8.03 22.09 -16.19
C SER A 361 9.10 21.14 -15.63
N GLU A 362 10.14 21.68 -14.99
CA GLU A 362 11.22 20.87 -14.37
C GLU A 362 10.67 19.93 -13.29
N HIS A 363 9.78 20.44 -12.43
CA HIS A 363 9.12 19.62 -11.42
C HIS A 363 8.24 18.54 -12.03
N LEU A 364 7.50 18.83 -13.10
CA LEU A 364 6.69 17.83 -13.80
C LEU A 364 7.54 16.72 -14.43
N ASP A 365 8.68 17.08 -15.00
CA ASP A 365 9.61 16.10 -15.58
C ASP A 365 10.20 15.20 -14.48
N LEU A 366 10.50 15.76 -13.30
CA LEU A 366 10.91 14.99 -12.13
C LEU A 366 9.82 14.00 -11.67
N LEU A 367 8.56 14.45 -11.55
CA LEU A 367 7.44 13.56 -11.17
C LEU A 367 7.19 12.47 -12.22
N GLN A 368 7.33 12.80 -13.51
CA GLN A 368 7.24 11.83 -14.60
C GLN A 368 8.36 10.78 -14.53
N LEU A 369 9.60 11.21 -14.27
CA LEU A 369 10.74 10.31 -14.08
C LEU A 369 10.53 9.41 -12.87
N PHE A 370 10.01 9.95 -11.77
CA PHE A 370 9.69 9.19 -10.57
C PHE A 370 8.69 8.06 -10.86
N LEU A 371 7.59 8.37 -11.56
CA LEU A 371 6.60 7.37 -11.97
C LEU A 371 7.20 6.31 -12.91
N ASN A 372 8.09 6.70 -13.82
CA ASN A 372 8.77 5.75 -14.70
C ASN A 372 9.71 4.81 -13.91
N GLN A 373 10.42 5.32 -12.90
CA GLN A 373 11.29 4.52 -12.02
C GLN A 373 10.49 3.57 -11.14
N MET A 374 9.40 4.03 -10.53
CA MET A 374 8.44 3.15 -9.84
C MET A 374 7.91 2.06 -10.78
N GLY A 375 7.68 2.43 -12.04
CA GLY A 375 7.18 1.58 -13.11
C GLY A 375 8.00 0.33 -13.42
N ILE A 376 9.28 0.29 -12.99
CA ILE A 376 10.15 -0.89 -13.10
C ILE A 376 9.59 -2.04 -12.24
N ASN A 377 9.14 -1.73 -11.02
CA ASN A 377 8.61 -2.71 -10.08
C ASN A 377 7.07 -2.77 -10.12
N TRP A 378 6.43 -1.64 -10.46
CA TRP A 378 4.99 -1.46 -10.36
C TRP A 378 4.40 -1.02 -11.70
N PRO A 379 3.96 -1.95 -12.57
CA PRO A 379 3.34 -1.61 -13.85
C PRO A 379 2.17 -0.61 -13.79
N VAL A 380 1.43 -0.56 -12.67
CA VAL A 380 0.45 0.50 -12.39
C VAL A 380 1.05 1.90 -12.49
N ALA A 381 2.27 2.12 -12.00
CA ALA A 381 2.95 3.41 -12.08
C ALA A 381 3.28 3.80 -13.52
N CYS A 382 3.70 2.84 -14.37
CA CYS A 382 3.87 3.06 -15.81
C CYS A 382 2.58 3.54 -16.50
N ARG A 383 1.44 2.95 -16.13
CA ARG A 383 0.13 3.38 -16.66
C ARG A 383 -0.21 4.80 -16.24
N LEU A 384 -0.03 5.13 -14.96
CA LEU A 384 -0.26 6.49 -14.44
C LEU A 384 0.71 7.51 -15.07
N ALA A 385 1.95 7.10 -15.33
CA ALA A 385 2.94 7.89 -16.04
C ALA A 385 2.44 8.25 -17.46
N ASN A 386 1.77 7.33 -18.15
CA ASN A 386 1.17 7.59 -19.47
C ASN A 386 -0.07 8.49 -19.37
N THR A 387 -0.90 8.33 -18.34
CA THR A 387 -2.02 9.25 -18.06
C THR A 387 -1.54 10.69 -17.89
N LEU A 388 -0.43 10.91 -17.18
CA LEU A 388 0.18 12.22 -17.02
C LEU A 388 0.64 12.82 -18.36
N LYS A 389 1.28 12.03 -19.23
CA LYS A 389 1.69 12.47 -20.58
C LYS A 389 0.48 12.90 -21.41
N LEU A 390 -0.60 12.12 -21.37
CA LEU A 390 -1.84 12.43 -22.09
C LEU A 390 -2.49 13.71 -21.55
N LEU A 391 -2.51 13.90 -20.24
CA LEU A 391 -2.99 15.14 -19.61
C LEU A 391 -2.17 16.35 -20.08
N ARG A 392 -0.84 16.29 -20.02
CA ARG A 392 0.04 17.37 -20.50
C ARG A 392 -0.25 17.70 -21.97
N ALA A 393 -0.34 16.69 -22.83
CA ALA A 393 -0.65 16.88 -24.25
C ALA A 393 -2.03 17.52 -24.48
N LYS A 394 -3.03 17.19 -23.66
CA LYS A 394 -4.36 17.81 -23.70
C LYS A 394 -4.31 19.28 -23.29
N LEU A 395 -3.65 19.59 -22.18
CA LEU A 395 -3.57 20.95 -21.64
C LEU A 395 -2.78 21.89 -22.55
N SER A 396 -1.69 21.43 -23.18
CA SER A 396 -0.96 22.26 -24.13
C SER A 396 -1.76 22.62 -25.40
N ARG A 397 -2.87 21.92 -25.69
CA ARG A 397 -3.79 22.25 -26.79
C ARG A 397 -4.92 23.18 -26.37
N GLN A 398 -5.28 23.19 -25.09
CA GLN A 398 -6.42 23.92 -24.56
C GLN A 398 -6.01 24.63 -23.28
N LYS A 399 -5.91 25.98 -23.33
CA LYS A 399 -5.61 26.78 -22.15
C LYS A 399 -6.73 26.65 -21.12
N PRO A 400 -6.48 26.06 -19.94
CA PRO A 400 -7.49 25.89 -18.92
C PRO A 400 -7.72 27.21 -18.16
N VAL A 401 -8.90 27.35 -17.55
CA VAL A 401 -9.12 28.32 -16.47
C VAL A 401 -9.11 27.61 -15.10
N HIS A 402 -9.03 28.39 -14.01
CA HIS A 402 -9.02 27.83 -12.64
C HIS A 402 -10.24 26.93 -12.36
N GLU A 403 -11.40 27.26 -12.93
CA GLU A 403 -12.61 26.45 -12.84
C GLU A 403 -12.42 25.07 -13.49
N ASP A 404 -11.84 25.00 -14.69
CA ASP A 404 -11.54 23.72 -15.37
C ASP A 404 -10.58 22.86 -14.55
N ALA A 405 -9.57 23.49 -13.94
CA ALA A 405 -8.56 22.81 -13.14
C ALA A 405 -9.17 22.21 -11.86
N ILE A 406 -9.98 22.99 -11.14
CA ILE A 406 -10.66 22.52 -9.92
C ILE A 406 -11.67 21.42 -10.27
N ASN A 407 -12.46 21.58 -11.33
CA ASN A 407 -13.43 20.58 -11.78
C ASN A 407 -12.73 19.27 -12.17
N TYR A 408 -11.61 19.35 -12.91
CA TYR A 408 -10.81 18.17 -13.25
C TYR A 408 -10.32 17.42 -12.01
N LEU A 409 -9.82 18.13 -10.99
CA LEU A 409 -9.36 17.49 -9.75
C LEU A 409 -10.51 16.87 -8.96
N ILE A 410 -11.67 17.53 -8.92
CA ILE A 410 -12.88 16.99 -8.30
C ILE A 410 -13.31 15.70 -9.01
N ASP A 411 -13.27 15.68 -10.34
CA ASP A 411 -13.64 14.52 -11.15
C ASP A 411 -12.61 13.39 -10.99
N LEU A 412 -11.31 13.70 -11.06
CA LEU A 412 -10.21 12.73 -10.86
C LEU A 412 -10.28 12.06 -9.48
N THR A 413 -10.78 12.79 -8.48
CA THR A 413 -10.92 12.32 -7.10
C THR A 413 -12.37 11.96 -6.75
N SER A 414 -13.23 11.74 -7.75
CA SER A 414 -14.60 11.28 -7.56
C SER A 414 -14.67 9.75 -7.64
N PRO A 415 -15.50 9.06 -6.82
CA PRO A 415 -15.64 7.60 -6.81
C PRO A 415 -16.16 6.99 -8.13
N LEU A 416 -16.63 7.81 -9.09
CA LEU A 416 -17.54 7.36 -10.15
C LEU A 416 -17.18 7.82 -11.57
N ASN A 417 -15.90 7.93 -11.94
CA ASN A 417 -15.54 8.14 -13.35
C ASN A 417 -15.49 6.86 -14.19
N GLY A 418 -15.86 5.69 -13.65
CA GLY A 418 -15.93 4.42 -14.39
C GLY A 418 -14.59 3.90 -14.94
N THR A 419 -13.52 4.66 -14.77
CA THR A 419 -12.14 4.35 -15.14
C THR A 419 -11.29 4.44 -13.88
N LEU A 420 -11.39 3.42 -13.02
CA LEU A 420 -10.33 3.12 -12.05
C LEU A 420 -9.12 2.72 -12.88
N ILE A 421 -8.34 3.73 -13.29
CA ILE A 421 -7.06 3.66 -13.99
C ILE A 421 -7.04 2.56 -15.06
N CYS A 422 -7.86 2.74 -16.09
CA CYS A 422 -7.76 1.99 -17.34
C CYS A 422 -7.37 3.01 -18.42
N PRO A 423 -6.10 3.10 -18.86
CA PRO A 423 -5.80 3.85 -20.05
C PRO A 423 -6.50 3.18 -21.23
N ASP A 424 -7.14 3.99 -22.07
CA ASP A 424 -7.76 3.58 -23.32
C ASP A 424 -6.89 2.54 -24.04
N LYS A 425 -7.48 1.40 -24.40
CA LYS A 425 -6.81 0.39 -25.27
C LYS A 425 -6.46 0.93 -26.66
N ASN A 426 -6.93 2.13 -27.01
CA ASN A 426 -6.84 2.70 -28.35
C ASN A 426 -5.57 3.53 -28.60
N GLY A 427 -4.60 3.53 -27.68
CA GLY A 427 -3.32 4.23 -27.83
C GLY A 427 -2.10 3.35 -28.11
N VAL A 428 -2.28 2.05 -28.40
CA VAL A 428 -1.16 1.21 -28.86
C VAL A 428 -1.02 1.40 -30.36
N ASP A 429 -0.06 2.24 -30.76
CA ASP A 429 0.50 2.17 -32.10
C ASP A 429 0.87 0.71 -32.39
N LYS A 430 0.25 0.13 -33.43
CA LYS A 430 0.41 -1.25 -33.89
C LYS A 430 1.82 -1.57 -34.45
N GLN A 431 2.86 -0.96 -33.92
CA GLN A 431 4.24 -1.21 -34.31
C GLN A 431 5.11 -1.37 -33.05
N SER A 432 4.78 -2.38 -32.25
CA SER A 432 5.72 -3.01 -31.32
C SER A 432 5.48 -4.52 -31.34
N PRO A 433 6.50 -5.36 -31.62
CA PRO A 433 6.32 -6.80 -31.89
C PRO A 433 6.05 -7.64 -30.63
N LEU A 434 5.45 -7.08 -29.58
CA LEU A 434 5.12 -7.77 -28.33
C LEU A 434 3.61 -7.73 -27.99
N ALA A 435 2.75 -7.33 -28.94
CA ALA A 435 1.31 -7.17 -28.73
C ALA A 435 0.42 -8.18 -29.47
N GLU A 436 0.97 -9.18 -30.18
CA GLU A 436 0.18 -10.05 -31.07
C GLU A 436 -0.41 -11.33 -30.43
N GLU A 437 -0.18 -11.61 -29.15
CA GLU A 437 -0.77 -12.80 -28.51
C GLU A 437 -2.01 -12.52 -27.64
N ALA A 438 -2.47 -11.26 -27.55
CA ALA A 438 -3.63 -10.90 -26.72
C ALA A 438 -4.98 -10.88 -27.46
N SER A 439 -5.03 -11.31 -28.73
CA SER A 439 -6.23 -11.23 -29.58
C SER A 439 -6.57 -12.55 -30.27
N SER A 440 -6.72 -13.62 -29.50
CA SER A 440 -7.46 -14.80 -29.94
C SER A 440 -8.02 -15.54 -28.74
N PHE A 441 -9.14 -16.23 -28.97
CA PHE A 441 -9.87 -17.13 -28.07
C PHE A 441 -11.10 -16.56 -27.38
N LEU A 442 -12.15 -16.49 -28.20
CA LEU A 442 -13.54 -16.75 -27.81
C LEU A 442 -13.65 -18.07 -27.02
N PHE A 443 -14.42 -18.04 -25.94
CA PHE A 443 -14.86 -19.23 -25.20
C PHE A 443 -15.62 -20.22 -26.11
N PRO A 444 -15.42 -21.54 -25.92
CA PRO A 444 -16.50 -22.50 -26.12
C PRO A 444 -16.84 -23.26 -24.83
N ALA A 445 -18.12 -23.62 -24.76
CA ALA A 445 -18.80 -24.29 -23.68
C ALA A 445 -18.32 -25.75 -23.44
N PHE A 446 -18.62 -26.22 -22.22
CA PHE A 446 -18.50 -27.59 -21.73
C PHE A 446 -18.90 -28.70 -22.72
N THR A 447 -18.09 -29.76 -22.81
CA THR A 447 -18.50 -31.17 -22.78
C THR A 447 -17.32 -32.07 -22.39
N ALA A 448 -17.61 -33.14 -21.62
CA ALA A 448 -16.67 -34.11 -21.08
C ALA A 448 -16.30 -35.24 -22.07
N SER A 449 -15.09 -35.83 -21.94
CA SER A 449 -14.84 -37.30 -21.91
C SER A 449 -13.37 -37.70 -22.17
N ALA A 450 -12.89 -38.65 -21.33
CA ALA A 450 -11.91 -39.73 -21.55
C ALA A 450 -10.39 -39.47 -21.77
N ALA A 451 -9.61 -39.83 -20.72
CA ALA A 451 -8.56 -40.88 -20.62
C ALA A 451 -7.33 -40.93 -21.57
N PRO A 452 -6.20 -41.54 -21.12
CA PRO A 452 -4.83 -41.06 -21.33
C PRO A 452 -3.93 -42.00 -22.16
N GLU A 453 -2.75 -41.52 -22.56
CA GLU A 453 -1.55 -42.28 -22.99
C GLU A 453 -0.45 -41.23 -23.32
N ASP A 454 0.86 -41.43 -23.23
CA ASP A 454 1.78 -42.22 -22.40
C ASP A 454 3.20 -41.74 -22.81
N LEU A 455 4.18 -41.98 -21.93
CA LEU A 455 5.61 -42.23 -22.23
C LEU A 455 6.64 -41.10 -22.54
N THR A 456 7.53 -40.91 -21.55
CA THR A 456 9.03 -41.05 -21.56
C THR A 456 9.91 -40.12 -22.43
N ALA A 457 11.16 -39.77 -22.11
CA ALA A 457 12.02 -39.82 -20.92
C ALA A 457 13.40 -39.18 -21.28
N HIS A 458 14.17 -38.82 -20.25
CA HIS A 458 15.65 -38.73 -20.16
C HIS A 458 16.40 -37.51 -20.78
N SER A 459 17.10 -36.72 -19.95
CA SER A 459 18.48 -37.06 -19.49
C SER A 459 19.23 -35.93 -18.73
N ASN A 460 19.93 -36.36 -17.67
CA ASN A 460 21.29 -35.97 -17.23
C ASN A 460 21.63 -34.55 -16.73
N GLY A 461 21.54 -34.37 -15.41
CA GLY A 461 22.67 -34.24 -14.47
C GLY A 461 23.89 -33.36 -14.77
N ARG A 462 24.04 -32.28 -13.98
CA ARG A 462 25.29 -31.92 -13.27
C ARG A 462 25.06 -30.82 -12.22
N SER A 463 25.58 -31.05 -11.02
CA SER A 463 25.65 -30.14 -9.86
C SER A 463 27.13 -29.79 -9.58
N PRO A 464 27.48 -28.90 -8.64
CA PRO A 464 27.19 -27.46 -8.56
C PRO A 464 28.51 -26.67 -8.45
N ASN A 465 28.45 -25.33 -8.32
CA ASN A 465 29.19 -24.54 -7.31
C ASN A 465 29.13 -23.03 -7.61
N ASN A 466 29.01 -22.24 -6.53
CA ASN A 466 29.09 -20.77 -6.41
C ASN A 466 27.85 -19.94 -6.78
N VAL A 467 26.82 -19.93 -5.91
CA VAL A 467 25.83 -18.83 -5.85
C VAL A 467 25.38 -18.58 -4.39
N ASP A 468 26.30 -18.22 -3.48
CA ASP A 468 25.97 -17.97 -2.06
C ASP A 468 26.01 -16.49 -1.65
N TYR A 469 25.98 -15.53 -2.59
CA TYR A 469 26.10 -14.10 -2.26
C TYR A 469 25.00 -13.17 -2.84
N GLN A 470 23.91 -13.71 -3.40
CA GLN A 470 22.88 -12.87 -4.05
C GLN A 470 21.44 -13.04 -3.53
N LEU A 471 21.21 -13.84 -2.48
CA LEU A 471 19.85 -14.17 -2.00
C LEU A 471 19.34 -13.33 -0.82
N GLN A 472 19.99 -12.22 -0.44
CA GLN A 472 19.69 -11.48 0.80
C GLN A 472 18.98 -10.11 0.67
N ASN A 473 18.30 -9.78 -0.44
CA ASN A 473 17.90 -8.39 -0.70
C ASN A 473 16.42 -8.14 -1.08
N TYR A 474 15.46 -8.87 -0.51
CA TYR A 474 14.03 -8.64 -0.74
C TYR A 474 13.29 -8.31 0.56
N GLN A 475 13.62 -7.17 1.17
CA GLN A 475 13.16 -6.75 2.50
C GLN A 475 11.65 -6.53 2.69
N TRP A 476 10.79 -6.76 1.68
CA TRP A 476 9.33 -6.81 1.86
C TRP A 476 8.75 -8.23 1.73
N LEU A 477 9.49 -9.15 1.11
CA LEU A 477 9.19 -10.58 1.08
C LEU A 477 9.87 -11.33 2.23
N ASP A 478 10.99 -10.81 2.73
CA ASP A 478 11.64 -11.23 3.97
C ASP A 478 10.79 -10.90 5.22
N GLU A 479 9.68 -10.18 5.03
CA GLU A 479 8.69 -9.88 6.07
C GLU A 479 7.65 -10.99 6.29
N PHE A 480 7.68 -12.03 5.45
CA PHE A 480 6.94 -13.27 5.66
C PHE A 480 7.90 -14.36 6.13
N ASP A 481 7.54 -15.08 7.20
CA ASP A 481 8.31 -16.21 7.72
C ASP A 481 8.45 -17.32 6.65
N LEU A 482 9.58 -17.28 5.95
CA LEU A 482 10.04 -18.31 5.01
C LEU A 482 10.90 -19.37 5.71
N ALA A 483 11.31 -19.16 6.97
CA ALA A 483 12.16 -20.10 7.71
C ALA A 483 11.36 -21.32 8.20
N ARG A 484 10.05 -21.17 8.43
CA ARG A 484 9.13 -22.29 8.67
C ARG A 484 8.77 -23.10 7.41
N LEU A 485 9.27 -22.73 6.23
CA LEU A 485 9.04 -23.49 5.01
C LEU A 485 9.94 -24.73 4.89
N ASP A 486 11.02 -24.85 5.67
CA ASP A 486 11.90 -26.04 5.66
C ASP A 486 11.15 -27.32 6.07
N ASP A 487 10.11 -27.20 6.89
CA ASP A 487 9.21 -28.31 7.25
C ASP A 487 8.18 -28.62 6.15
N VAL A 488 7.90 -27.68 5.25
CA VAL A 488 6.96 -27.83 4.12
C VAL A 488 7.67 -28.33 2.84
N THR A 489 8.95 -27.97 2.66
CA THR A 489 9.79 -28.41 1.54
C THR A 489 10.42 -29.78 1.77
N ALA A 490 10.46 -30.29 3.01
CA ALA A 490 10.96 -31.62 3.35
C ALA A 490 10.25 -32.78 2.60
N GLY A 491 9.11 -32.52 1.96
CA GLY A 491 8.39 -33.49 1.12
C GLY A 491 8.16 -33.07 -0.34
N MET A 492 8.64 -31.90 -0.78
CA MET A 492 8.42 -31.41 -2.14
C MET A 492 9.74 -31.35 -2.91
N ASP A 493 10.01 -32.39 -3.70
CA ASP A 493 11.15 -32.42 -4.62
C ASP A 493 11.00 -31.30 -5.66
N PRO A 494 11.89 -30.27 -5.68
CA PRO A 494 11.79 -29.13 -6.58
C PRO A 494 11.81 -29.52 -8.05
N GLN A 495 12.37 -30.69 -8.40
CA GLN A 495 12.38 -31.19 -9.77
C GLN A 495 10.99 -31.60 -10.26
N ILE A 496 10.09 -32.05 -9.38
CA ILE A 496 8.73 -32.46 -9.76
C ILE A 496 7.86 -31.24 -10.13
N CYS A 497 8.12 -30.07 -9.53
CA CYS A 497 7.43 -28.84 -9.93
C CYS A 497 7.91 -28.33 -11.30
N PHE A 498 9.16 -28.56 -11.70
CA PHE A 498 9.67 -28.13 -13.01
C PHE A 498 9.31 -29.08 -14.16
N GLU A 499 9.15 -30.39 -13.91
CA GLU A 499 8.80 -31.36 -14.96
C GLU A 499 7.33 -31.32 -15.41
N GLN A 500 6.48 -30.53 -14.73
CA GLN A 500 5.09 -30.25 -15.16
C GLN A 500 4.89 -28.88 -15.84
N PHE A 501 5.96 -28.12 -16.12
CA PHE A 501 5.92 -26.83 -16.84
C PHE A 501 6.62 -26.83 -18.19
#